data_AF-A0A9D1SY33-F1
#
_entry.id   AF-A0A9D1SY33-F1
#
_cell.length_a   1.000
_cell.length_b   1.000
_cell.length_c   1.000
_cell.angle_alpha   90.00
_cell.angle_beta   90.00
_cell.angle_gamma   90.00
#
_symmetry.space_group_name_H-M   'P 1'
#
loop_
_entity.id
_entity.type
_entity.pdbx_description
1 polymer ?
#
loop_
_entity_poly.entity_id
_entity_poly.type
_entity_poly.pdbx_seq_one_letter_code
_entity_poly.pdbx_strand_id
1 'polypeptide(L)'
;MKPSNKKILSAVATVFTILILLFAVGIMIFTIISVRTVGKHQAEIFGHRAFIVLSDSMKDTFKAGDMIVVKVEDDLENLPEGTVITFRSADPDSYGEIVTHKIRQKIEVNGKTAYVTYGTTTGVDDATPVLAENIIGIYRFRLAGAGYFFRFLKTPWGYVVIVLVPFLLLIGVNFVRFLQAYRQYKGEKEAKTRALEAAAEADRAETMRLRQELEALKARMNGTPSGTLGNTEDATGVDGKSTDEDGQSKK
;
A
#
# COMPACT_ATOMS: atom_id res chain seq x y z
N MET A 1 24.82 1.19 13.89
CA MET A 1 23.96 0.54 12.88
C MET A 1 24.43 0.94 11.48
N LYS A 2 24.84 -0.03 10.66
CA LYS A 2 25.54 0.14 9.37
C LYS A 2 24.68 0.90 8.33
N PRO A 3 25.25 1.87 7.56
CA PRO A 3 24.51 2.70 6.61
C PRO A 3 23.86 1.92 5.44
N SER A 4 24.30 0.69 5.17
CA SER A 4 23.71 -0.20 4.15
C SER A 4 22.27 -0.60 4.47
N ASN A 5 21.94 -0.81 5.74
CA ASN A 5 20.66 -1.39 6.13
C ASN A 5 19.51 -0.37 6.01
N LYS A 6 19.79 0.93 6.13
CA LYS A 6 18.78 1.98 5.97
C LYS A 6 18.32 2.15 4.52
N LYS A 7 19.25 2.05 3.55
CA LYS A 7 18.94 2.13 2.11
C LYS A 7 18.16 0.90 1.62
N ILE A 8 18.52 -0.28 2.11
CA ILE A 8 17.80 -1.53 1.83
C ILE A 8 16.40 -1.47 2.45
N LEU A 9 16.28 -0.99 3.70
CA LEU A 9 14.98 -0.85 4.36
C LEU A 9 14.06 0.14 3.63
N SER A 10 14.59 1.27 3.13
CA SER A 10 13.79 2.21 2.34
C SER A 10 13.40 1.67 0.97
N ALA A 11 14.27 0.89 0.32
CA ALA A 11 13.96 0.27 -0.97
C ALA A 11 12.88 -0.82 -0.82
N VAL A 12 13.00 -1.68 0.18
CA VAL A 12 12.00 -2.71 0.52
C VAL A 12 10.66 -2.05 0.86
N ALA A 13 10.69 -0.96 1.63
CA ALA A 13 9.47 -0.24 1.99
C ALA A 13 8.81 0.39 0.75
N THR A 14 9.56 0.97 -0.18
CA THR A 14 9.03 1.51 -1.44
C THR A 14 8.43 0.41 -2.32
N VAL A 15 9.12 -0.73 -2.49
CA VAL A 15 8.59 -1.88 -3.22
C VAL A 15 7.30 -2.38 -2.58
N PHE A 16 7.25 -2.48 -1.24
CA PHE A 16 6.05 -2.88 -0.51
C PHE A 16 4.89 -1.92 -0.72
N THR A 17 5.15 -0.61 -0.75
CA THR A 17 4.13 0.42 -1.06
C THR A 17 3.62 0.29 -2.49
N ILE A 18 4.50 0.07 -3.47
CA ILE A 18 4.12 -0.14 -4.87
C ILE A 18 3.28 -1.42 -5.01
N LEU A 19 3.65 -2.50 -4.32
CA LEU A 19 2.89 -3.74 -4.32
C LEU A 19 1.49 -3.56 -3.70
N ILE A 20 1.37 -2.83 -2.58
CA ILE A 20 0.06 -2.49 -2.00
C ILE A 20 -0.77 -1.65 -2.96
N LEU A 21 -0.15 -0.69 -3.65
CA LEU A 21 -0.84 0.15 -4.62
C LEU A 21 -1.33 -0.68 -5.81
N LEU A 22 -0.48 -1.53 -6.39
CA LEU A 22 -0.85 -2.43 -7.48
C LEU A 22 -1.94 -3.42 -7.07
N PHE A 23 -1.87 -3.94 -5.84
CA PHE A 23 -2.89 -4.81 -5.28
C PHE A 23 -4.23 -4.07 -5.08
N ALA A 24 -4.20 -2.83 -4.57
CA ALA A 24 -5.39 -2.01 -4.40
C ALA A 24 -6.03 -1.65 -5.75
N VAL A 25 -5.22 -1.28 -6.76
CA VAL A 25 -5.69 -1.03 -8.13
C VAL A 25 -6.23 -2.32 -8.76
N GLY A 26 -5.55 -3.45 -8.56
CA GLY A 26 -5.99 -4.76 -9.03
C GLY A 26 -7.33 -5.16 -8.42
N ILE A 27 -7.50 -4.99 -7.11
CA ILE A 27 -8.78 -5.19 -6.42
C ILE A 27 -9.85 -4.24 -6.95
N MET A 28 -9.51 -2.98 -7.18
CA MET A 28 -10.46 -1.99 -7.70
C MET A 28 -10.95 -2.38 -9.11
N ILE A 29 -10.04 -2.71 -10.02
CA ILE A 29 -10.35 -3.19 -11.36
C ILE A 29 -11.16 -4.49 -11.29
N PHE A 30 -10.72 -5.46 -10.48
CA PHE A 30 -11.44 -6.70 -10.24
C PHE A 30 -12.85 -6.45 -9.72
N THR A 31 -13.04 -5.50 -8.81
CA THR A 31 -14.35 -5.18 -8.24
C THR A 31 -15.24 -4.48 -9.27
N ILE A 32 -14.69 -3.58 -10.09
CA ILE A 32 -15.42 -2.94 -11.20
C ILE A 32 -15.88 -3.98 -12.21
N ILE A 33 -14.99 -4.87 -12.63
CA ILE A 33 -15.32 -5.98 -13.53
C ILE A 33 -16.34 -6.90 -12.84
N SER A 34 -16.11 -7.30 -11.60
CA SER A 34 -17.00 -8.17 -10.84
C SER A 34 -18.40 -7.58 -10.74
N VAL A 35 -18.58 -6.30 -10.43
CA VAL A 35 -19.94 -5.74 -10.34
C VAL A 35 -20.58 -5.48 -11.69
N ARG A 36 -19.77 -5.15 -12.72
CA ARG A 36 -20.26 -5.04 -14.11
C ARG A 36 -20.68 -6.41 -14.69
N THR A 37 -20.04 -7.49 -14.26
CA THR A 37 -20.21 -8.82 -14.86
C THR A 37 -21.06 -9.77 -14.00
N VAL A 38 -20.97 -9.73 -12.66
CA VAL A 38 -21.71 -10.60 -11.70
C VAL A 38 -23.19 -10.20 -11.55
N GLY A 39 -23.70 -9.32 -12.40
CA GLY A 39 -25.14 -9.05 -12.60
C GLY A 39 -25.67 -9.54 -13.95
N LYS A 40 -24.79 -9.91 -14.88
CA LYS A 40 -25.15 -10.49 -16.17
C LYS A 40 -24.87 -11.99 -16.06
N HIS A 41 -25.87 -12.82 -16.32
CA HIS A 41 -25.86 -14.28 -16.14
C HIS A 41 -24.83 -15.07 -17.01
N GLN A 42 -23.73 -14.44 -17.42
CA GLN A 42 -22.83 -14.86 -18.49
C GLN A 42 -21.35 -14.57 -18.16
N ALA A 43 -20.99 -14.34 -16.89
CA ALA A 43 -19.59 -14.21 -16.49
C ALA A 43 -18.89 -15.58 -16.60
N GLU A 44 -18.44 -15.95 -17.80
CA GLU A 44 -17.62 -17.13 -18.01
C GLU A 44 -16.16 -16.79 -17.79
N ILE A 45 -15.56 -17.46 -16.80
CA ILE A 45 -14.15 -17.33 -16.49
C ILE A 45 -13.57 -18.73 -16.71
N PHE A 46 -12.83 -18.90 -17.81
CA PHE A 46 -12.17 -20.17 -18.17
C PHE A 46 -13.13 -21.39 -18.22
N GLY A 47 -14.32 -21.24 -18.80
CA GLY A 47 -15.31 -22.33 -18.89
C GLY A 47 -16.05 -22.62 -17.57
N HIS A 48 -15.85 -21.77 -16.56
CA HIS A 48 -16.56 -21.84 -15.29
C HIS A 48 -17.44 -20.61 -15.08
N ARG A 49 -18.60 -20.82 -14.48
CA ARG A 49 -19.52 -19.77 -14.04
C ARG A 49 -19.70 -19.89 -12.53
N ALA A 50 -19.71 -18.74 -11.85
CA ALA A 50 -19.94 -18.68 -10.41
C ALA A 50 -21.33 -18.11 -10.13
N PHE A 51 -22.10 -18.79 -9.28
CA PHE A 51 -23.43 -18.36 -8.85
C PHE A 51 -23.49 -18.23 -7.33
N ILE A 52 -24.21 -17.23 -6.85
CA ILE A 52 -24.50 -17.09 -5.43
C ILE A 52 -25.79 -17.84 -5.14
N VAL A 53 -25.73 -18.77 -4.18
CA VAL A 53 -26.90 -19.56 -3.77
C VAL A 53 -27.86 -18.65 -3.01
N LEU A 54 -29.08 -18.52 -3.52
CA LEU A 54 -30.12 -17.67 -2.93
C LEU A 54 -31.08 -18.45 -2.03
N SER A 55 -31.33 -19.72 -2.38
CA SER A 55 -32.28 -20.58 -1.69
C SER A 55 -31.59 -21.77 -1.03
N ASP A 56 -32.35 -22.42 -0.17
CA ASP A 56 -31.89 -23.48 0.71
C ASP A 56 -32.42 -24.84 0.22
N SER A 57 -32.66 -25.01 -1.09
CA SER A 57 -33.25 -26.23 -1.68
C SER A 57 -32.26 -27.40 -1.78
N MET A 58 -30.97 -27.14 -1.63
CA MET A 58 -29.87 -28.11 -1.75
C MET A 58 -29.03 -28.20 -0.47
N LYS A 59 -29.66 -28.07 0.72
CA LYS A 59 -28.96 -27.94 2.02
C LYS A 59 -27.92 -29.02 2.31
N ASP A 60 -28.14 -30.23 1.81
CA ASP A 60 -27.23 -31.35 1.97
C ASP A 60 -25.90 -31.15 1.22
N THR A 61 -25.92 -30.34 0.16
CA THR A 61 -24.74 -30.05 -0.68
C THR A 61 -24.15 -28.67 -0.37
N PHE A 62 -24.99 -27.64 -0.31
CA PHE A 62 -24.59 -26.24 -0.09
C PHE A 62 -25.74 -25.44 0.54
N LYS A 63 -25.40 -24.31 1.18
CA LYS A 63 -26.37 -23.48 1.90
C LYS A 63 -26.60 -22.15 1.20
N ALA A 64 -27.74 -21.51 1.46
CA ALA A 64 -27.98 -20.14 1.04
C ALA A 64 -26.84 -19.22 1.51
N GLY A 65 -26.33 -18.38 0.61
CA GLY A 65 -25.17 -17.51 0.85
C GLY A 65 -23.81 -18.11 0.51
N ASP A 66 -23.73 -19.39 0.14
CA ASP A 66 -22.53 -19.96 -0.47
C ASP A 66 -22.39 -19.49 -1.93
N MET A 67 -21.17 -19.55 -2.46
CA MET A 67 -20.92 -19.39 -3.89
C MET A 67 -20.60 -20.75 -4.49
N ILE A 68 -21.34 -21.14 -5.53
CA ILE A 68 -21.11 -22.39 -6.25
C ILE A 68 -20.41 -22.11 -7.57
N VAL A 69 -19.50 -23.00 -7.95
CA VAL A 69 -18.82 -22.97 -9.24
C VAL A 69 -19.35 -24.09 -10.11
N VAL A 70 -19.86 -23.68 -11.28
CA VAL A 70 -20.47 -24.53 -12.30
C VAL A 70 -19.53 -24.58 -13.49
N LYS A 71 -19.21 -25.77 -13.96
CA LYS A 71 -18.45 -25.96 -15.21
C LYS A 71 -19.44 -26.05 -16.37
N VAL A 72 -19.24 -25.22 -17.38
CA VAL A 72 -19.94 -25.35 -18.65
C VAL A 72 -19.34 -26.55 -19.38
N GLU A 73 -20.19 -27.51 -19.76
CA GLU A 73 -19.80 -28.72 -20.47
C GLU A 73 -20.54 -28.81 -21.79
N ASP A 74 -19.89 -29.43 -22.77
CA ASP A 74 -20.43 -29.57 -24.13
C ASP A 74 -21.40 -30.75 -24.24
N ASP A 75 -21.20 -31.82 -23.46
CA ASP A 75 -22.09 -32.99 -23.40
C ASP A 75 -23.03 -32.89 -22.19
N LEU A 76 -24.18 -32.24 -22.42
CA LEU A 76 -25.27 -32.14 -21.44
C LEU A 76 -26.39 -33.17 -21.74
N GLU A 77 -26.24 -33.96 -22.80
CA GLU A 77 -27.23 -34.94 -23.22
C GLU A 77 -27.04 -36.29 -22.52
N ASN A 78 -25.86 -36.56 -21.95
CA ASN A 78 -25.60 -37.81 -21.25
C ASN A 78 -25.07 -37.64 -19.83
N LEU A 79 -25.90 -37.05 -18.96
CA LEU A 79 -25.57 -36.84 -17.55
C LEU A 79 -26.05 -38.02 -16.69
N PRO A 80 -25.18 -38.57 -15.81
CA PRO A 80 -25.56 -39.68 -14.94
C PRO A 80 -26.51 -39.22 -13.84
N GLU A 81 -27.35 -40.14 -13.38
CA GLU A 81 -28.23 -39.92 -12.24
C GLU A 81 -27.44 -39.49 -10.99
N GLY A 82 -28.03 -38.58 -10.22
CA GLY A 82 -27.41 -38.01 -9.03
C GLY A 82 -26.42 -36.87 -9.30
N THR A 83 -26.21 -36.48 -10.55
CA THR A 83 -25.42 -35.28 -10.87
C THR A 83 -26.16 -34.00 -10.45
N VAL A 84 -25.45 -33.03 -9.90
CA VAL A 84 -26.02 -31.71 -9.58
C VAL A 84 -25.78 -30.76 -10.74
N ILE A 85 -26.87 -30.27 -11.33
CA ILE A 85 -26.84 -29.40 -12.50
C ILE A 85 -27.43 -28.05 -12.20
N THR A 86 -26.94 -27.03 -12.91
CA THR A 86 -27.51 -25.69 -12.91
C THR A 86 -28.15 -25.43 -14.26
N PHE A 87 -29.40 -25.00 -14.27
CA PHE A 87 -30.19 -24.81 -15.48
C PHE A 87 -31.07 -23.56 -15.38
N ARG A 88 -31.59 -23.14 -16.52
CA ARG A 88 -32.62 -22.10 -16.58
C ARG A 88 -33.99 -22.77 -16.46
N SER A 89 -34.75 -22.40 -15.44
CA SER A 89 -36.08 -22.97 -15.20
C SER A 89 -37.06 -22.56 -16.30
N ALA A 90 -37.83 -23.52 -16.80
CA ALA A 90 -38.94 -23.33 -17.71
C ALA A 90 -40.30 -23.44 -16.99
N ASP A 91 -40.29 -23.63 -15.67
CA ASP A 91 -41.48 -23.72 -14.85
C ASP A 91 -42.18 -22.34 -14.80
N PRO A 92 -43.51 -22.25 -14.98
CA PRO A 92 -44.25 -20.98 -14.90
C PRO A 92 -43.98 -20.17 -13.62
N ASP A 93 -43.77 -20.84 -12.49
CA ASP A 93 -43.58 -20.18 -11.18
C ASP A 93 -42.16 -19.64 -10.99
N SER A 94 -41.18 -20.13 -11.77
CA SER A 94 -39.77 -19.74 -11.68
C SER A 94 -39.15 -19.46 -13.06
N TYR A 95 -39.98 -19.06 -14.01
CA TYR A 95 -39.59 -19.00 -15.42
C TYR A 95 -38.40 -18.05 -15.64
N GLY A 96 -37.34 -18.56 -16.25
CA GLY A 96 -36.12 -17.82 -16.55
C GLY A 96 -35.14 -17.70 -15.40
N GLU A 97 -35.50 -18.12 -14.18
CA GLU A 97 -34.59 -18.16 -13.04
C GLU A 97 -33.53 -19.25 -13.20
N ILE A 98 -32.39 -19.05 -12.54
CA ILE A 98 -31.30 -20.04 -12.54
C ILE A 98 -31.44 -20.90 -11.30
N VAL A 99 -31.70 -22.18 -11.51
CA VAL A 99 -31.95 -23.18 -10.46
C VAL A 99 -30.84 -24.23 -10.51
N THR A 100 -30.42 -24.70 -9.34
CA THR A 100 -29.43 -25.77 -9.20
C THR A 100 -30.02 -26.92 -8.41
N HIS A 101 -30.29 -28.06 -9.05
CA HIS A 101 -30.90 -29.24 -8.44
C HIS A 101 -30.18 -30.53 -8.86
N LYS A 102 -30.52 -31.64 -8.21
CA LYS A 102 -29.94 -32.96 -8.47
C LYS A 102 -30.79 -33.74 -9.48
N ILE A 103 -30.14 -34.40 -10.44
CA ILE A 103 -30.82 -35.27 -11.42
C ILE A 103 -31.33 -36.52 -10.69
N ARG A 104 -32.61 -36.83 -10.87
CA ARG A 104 -33.20 -38.11 -10.44
C ARG A 104 -33.16 -39.13 -11.56
N GLN A 105 -33.63 -38.75 -12.75
CA GLN A 105 -33.70 -39.64 -13.90
C GLN A 105 -33.62 -38.86 -15.21
N LYS A 106 -33.14 -39.55 -16.26
CA LYS A 106 -33.15 -39.07 -17.64
C LYS A 106 -34.43 -39.56 -18.33
N ILE A 107 -35.11 -38.66 -19.02
CA ILE A 107 -36.32 -38.93 -19.79
C ILE A 107 -36.20 -38.34 -21.21
N GLU A 108 -37.14 -38.66 -22.07
CA GLU A 108 -37.24 -38.11 -23.42
C GLU A 108 -38.56 -37.34 -23.56
N VAL A 109 -38.49 -36.09 -23.99
CA VAL A 109 -39.64 -35.21 -24.20
C VAL A 109 -39.56 -34.66 -25.63
N ASN A 110 -40.54 -35.01 -26.46
CA ASN A 110 -40.61 -34.58 -27.87
C ASN A 110 -39.34 -34.89 -28.69
N GLY A 111 -38.74 -36.06 -28.50
CA GLY A 111 -37.51 -36.45 -29.19
C GLY A 111 -36.23 -35.80 -28.68
N LYS A 112 -36.32 -35.04 -27.57
CA LYS A 112 -35.17 -34.38 -26.93
C LYS A 112 -34.91 -34.97 -25.55
N THR A 113 -33.63 -35.05 -25.17
CA THR A 113 -33.23 -35.43 -23.81
C THR A 113 -33.70 -34.38 -22.81
N ALA A 114 -34.38 -34.84 -21.77
CA ALA A 114 -34.74 -34.04 -20.61
C ALA A 114 -34.42 -34.79 -19.31
N TYR A 115 -34.36 -34.05 -18.21
CA TYR A 115 -34.05 -34.61 -16.90
C TYR A 115 -35.12 -34.19 -15.89
N VAL A 116 -35.51 -35.15 -15.05
CA VAL A 116 -36.30 -34.85 -13.85
C VAL A 116 -35.31 -34.50 -12.74
N THR A 117 -35.45 -33.32 -12.18
CA THR A 117 -34.60 -32.80 -11.12
C THR A 117 -35.37 -32.68 -9.80
N TYR A 118 -34.65 -32.62 -8.69
CA TYR A 118 -35.23 -32.38 -7.37
C TYR A 118 -34.25 -31.62 -6.46
N GLY A 119 -34.81 -30.79 -5.58
CA GLY A 119 -34.07 -30.21 -4.46
C GLY A 119 -33.84 -31.25 -3.38
N THR A 120 -32.61 -31.41 -2.90
CA THR A 120 -32.31 -32.42 -1.86
C THR A 120 -32.97 -32.10 -0.52
N THR A 121 -33.32 -30.84 -0.25
CA THR A 121 -33.99 -30.43 1.00
C THR A 121 -35.41 -30.99 1.13
N THR A 122 -36.20 -30.98 0.06
CA THR A 122 -37.58 -31.50 0.07
C THR A 122 -37.64 -32.94 -0.43
N GLY A 123 -36.73 -33.34 -1.32
CA GLY A 123 -36.74 -34.67 -1.96
C GLY A 123 -37.84 -34.86 -3.00
N VAL A 124 -38.65 -33.82 -3.23
CA VAL A 124 -39.79 -33.80 -4.16
C VAL A 124 -39.30 -33.44 -5.56
N ASP A 125 -39.79 -34.18 -6.55
CA ASP A 125 -39.46 -33.96 -7.95
C ASP A 125 -40.05 -32.63 -8.44
N ASP A 126 -39.26 -31.91 -9.25
CA ASP A 126 -39.71 -30.68 -9.89
C ASP A 126 -40.81 -31.01 -10.91
N ALA A 127 -41.86 -30.17 -10.96
CA ALA A 127 -43.03 -30.41 -11.81
C ALA A 127 -42.71 -30.38 -13.31
N THR A 128 -41.73 -29.55 -13.69
CA THR A 128 -41.34 -29.31 -15.08
C THR A 128 -39.98 -29.96 -15.37
N PRO A 129 -39.90 -30.96 -16.27
CA PRO A 129 -38.63 -31.53 -16.69
C PRO A 129 -37.73 -30.51 -17.38
N VAL A 130 -36.42 -30.66 -17.17
CA VAL A 130 -35.40 -29.75 -17.70
C VAL A 130 -34.83 -30.33 -18.98
N LEU A 131 -35.06 -29.67 -20.11
CA LEU A 131 -34.43 -30.02 -21.38
C LEU A 131 -32.91 -29.80 -21.30
N ALA A 132 -32.12 -30.69 -21.92
CA ALA A 132 -30.66 -30.59 -21.94
C ALA A 132 -30.15 -29.23 -22.46
N GLU A 133 -30.88 -28.61 -23.40
CA GLU A 133 -30.57 -27.29 -23.96
C GLU A 133 -30.68 -26.13 -22.97
N ASN A 134 -31.44 -26.31 -21.88
CA ASN A 134 -31.61 -25.31 -20.82
C ASN A 134 -30.57 -25.47 -19.69
N ILE A 135 -29.75 -26.53 -19.74
CA ILE A 135 -28.70 -26.76 -18.75
C ILE A 135 -27.53 -25.80 -19.03
N ILE A 136 -27.11 -25.10 -17.99
CA ILE A 136 -25.98 -24.16 -18.04
C ILE A 136 -24.66 -24.88 -17.76
N GLY A 137 -24.70 -25.89 -16.89
CA GLY A 137 -23.54 -26.72 -16.60
C GLY A 137 -23.66 -27.54 -15.33
N ILE A 138 -22.55 -28.18 -14.96
CA ILE A 138 -22.47 -29.13 -13.85
C ILE A 138 -21.78 -28.48 -12.65
N TYR A 139 -22.36 -28.66 -11.46
CA TYR A 139 -21.75 -28.23 -10.22
C TYR A 139 -20.41 -28.94 -9.96
N ARG A 140 -19.38 -28.17 -9.60
CA ARG A 140 -18.05 -28.72 -9.27
C ARG A 140 -17.72 -28.61 -7.79
N PHE A 141 -17.78 -27.39 -7.24
CA PHE A 141 -17.45 -27.15 -5.84
C PHE A 141 -18.13 -25.89 -5.31
N ARG A 142 -18.17 -25.77 -3.99
CA ARG A 142 -18.69 -24.61 -3.27
C ARG A 142 -17.58 -23.88 -2.51
N LEU A 143 -17.76 -22.57 -2.39
CA LEU A 143 -16.99 -21.69 -1.53
C LEU A 143 -17.91 -21.17 -0.43
N ALA A 144 -17.74 -21.74 0.77
CA ALA A 144 -18.59 -21.44 1.91
C ALA A 144 -18.50 -19.96 2.30
N GLY A 145 -19.65 -19.28 2.41
CA GLY A 145 -19.74 -17.87 2.80
C GLY A 145 -19.19 -16.85 1.79
N ALA A 146 -18.62 -17.28 0.67
CA ALA A 146 -18.13 -16.37 -0.37
C ALA A 146 -19.28 -15.56 -0.98
N GLY A 147 -20.49 -16.12 -1.08
CA GLY A 147 -21.66 -15.38 -1.55
C GLY A 147 -22.00 -14.19 -0.67
N TYR A 148 -21.87 -14.31 0.66
CA TYR A 148 -22.02 -13.18 1.58
C TYR A 148 -20.94 -12.11 1.38
N PHE A 149 -19.68 -12.53 1.16
CA PHE A 149 -18.59 -11.61 0.86
C PHE A 149 -18.86 -10.83 -0.42
N PHE A 150 -19.20 -11.49 -1.53
CA PHE A 150 -19.51 -10.82 -2.80
C PHE A 150 -20.78 -9.95 -2.71
N ARG A 151 -21.77 -10.37 -1.91
CA ARG A 151 -22.96 -9.54 -1.65
C ARG A 151 -22.59 -8.29 -0.84
N PHE A 152 -21.74 -8.43 0.17
CA PHE A 152 -21.20 -7.30 0.92
C PHE A 152 -20.42 -6.35 0.01
N LEU A 153 -19.57 -6.87 -0.87
CA LEU A 153 -18.83 -6.08 -1.86
C LEU A 153 -19.72 -5.28 -2.81
N LYS A 154 -20.90 -5.79 -3.15
CA LYS A 154 -21.88 -5.06 -3.96
C LYS A 154 -22.60 -3.93 -3.18
N THR A 155 -22.52 -3.90 -1.86
CA THR A 155 -23.12 -2.82 -1.07
C THR A 155 -22.29 -1.53 -1.14
N PRO A 156 -22.91 -0.34 -1.07
CA PRO A 156 -22.17 0.93 -1.03
C PRO A 156 -21.12 0.96 0.09
N TRP A 157 -21.45 0.40 1.25
CA TRP A 157 -20.52 0.29 2.38
C TRP A 157 -19.36 -0.66 2.13
N GLY A 158 -19.61 -1.81 1.48
CA GLY A 158 -18.54 -2.74 1.09
C GLY A 158 -17.55 -2.09 0.12
N TYR A 159 -18.04 -1.31 -0.84
CA TYR A 159 -17.21 -0.51 -1.73
C TYR A 159 -16.34 0.50 -0.98
N VAL A 160 -16.94 1.27 -0.07
CA VAL A 160 -16.19 2.23 0.75
C VAL A 160 -15.10 1.51 1.53
N VAL A 161 -15.40 0.39 2.19
CA VAL A 161 -14.39 -0.37 2.94
C VAL A 161 -13.27 -0.87 2.04
N ILE A 162 -13.57 -1.42 0.87
CA ILE A 162 -12.54 -1.98 -0.03
C ILE A 162 -11.58 -0.91 -0.58
N VAL A 163 -12.06 0.32 -0.78
CA VAL A 163 -11.23 1.43 -1.27
C VAL A 163 -10.54 2.15 -0.10
N LEU A 164 -11.28 2.40 0.98
CA LEU A 164 -10.83 3.20 2.11
C LEU A 164 -9.80 2.47 2.95
N VAL A 165 -9.92 1.16 3.16
CA VAL A 165 -8.95 0.38 3.95
C VAL A 165 -7.53 0.40 3.36
N PRO A 166 -7.31 0.04 2.08
CA PRO A 166 -5.97 0.13 1.49
C PRO A 166 -5.47 1.57 1.42
N PHE A 167 -6.35 2.55 1.22
CA PHE A 167 -6.00 3.96 1.24
C PHE A 167 -5.54 4.44 2.63
N LEU A 168 -6.26 4.05 3.70
CA LEU A 168 -5.89 4.32 5.09
C LEU A 168 -4.58 3.63 5.47
N LEU A 169 -4.37 2.39 5.01
CA LEU A 169 -3.09 1.68 5.21
C LEU A 169 -1.93 2.42 4.54
N LEU A 170 -2.11 2.91 3.31
CA LEU A 170 -1.11 3.71 2.61
C LEU A 170 -0.81 5.01 3.37
N ILE A 171 -1.85 5.71 3.84
CA ILE A 171 -1.68 6.91 4.66
C ILE A 171 -0.92 6.56 5.94
N GLY A 172 -1.30 5.49 6.65
CA GLY A 172 -0.64 5.06 7.87
C GLY A 172 0.84 4.74 7.67
N VAL A 173 1.18 3.99 6.62
CA VAL A 173 2.57 3.66 6.27
C VAL A 173 3.36 4.94 5.94
N ASN A 174 2.78 5.85 5.14
CA ASN A 174 3.42 7.11 4.80
C ASN A 174 3.57 8.04 6.00
N PHE A 175 2.59 8.06 6.91
CA PHE A 175 2.63 8.84 8.13
C PHE A 175 3.71 8.35 9.10
N VAL A 176 3.87 7.03 9.25
CA VAL A 176 4.97 6.46 10.04
C VAL A 176 6.33 6.84 9.44
N ARG A 177 6.47 6.78 8.10
CA ARG A 177 7.70 7.24 7.43
C ARG A 177 7.96 8.73 7.65
N PHE A 178 6.91 9.55 7.56
CA PHE A 178 6.99 10.98 7.82
C PHE A 178 7.46 11.26 9.26
N LEU A 179 6.87 10.59 10.26
CA LEU A 179 7.29 10.74 11.65
C LEU A 179 8.75 10.30 11.87
N GLN A 180 9.17 9.20 11.26
CA GLN A 180 10.57 8.74 11.34
C GLN A 180 11.52 9.76 10.71
N ALA A 181 11.19 10.29 9.54
CA ALA A 181 11.97 11.33 8.87
C ALA A 181 12.01 12.63 9.69
N TYR A 182 10.88 13.03 10.28
CA TYR A 182 10.77 14.20 11.13
C TYR A 182 11.63 14.08 12.39
N ARG A 183 11.64 12.90 13.05
CA ARG A 183 12.51 12.64 14.20
C ARG A 183 13.99 12.69 13.84
N GLN A 184 14.37 12.20 12.66
CA GLN A 184 15.75 12.30 12.17
C GLN A 184 16.14 13.76 11.89
N TYR A 185 15.27 14.51 11.20
CA TYR A 185 15.48 15.94 10.92
C TYR A 185 15.67 16.76 12.21
N LYS A 186 14.82 16.55 13.22
CA LYS A 186 14.95 17.24 14.51
C LYS A 186 16.27 16.89 15.22
N GLY A 187 16.64 15.60 15.24
CA GLY A 187 17.89 15.14 15.83
C GLY A 187 19.13 15.72 15.14
N GLU A 188 19.16 15.77 13.81
CA GLU A 188 20.26 16.37 13.05
C GLU A 188 20.37 17.88 13.29
N LYS A 189 19.25 18.59 13.38
CA LYS A 189 19.24 20.03 13.66
C LYS A 189 19.81 20.33 15.05
N GLU A 190 19.35 19.61 16.07
CA GLU A 190 19.87 19.76 17.44
C GLU A 190 21.35 19.39 17.56
N ALA A 191 21.81 18.37 16.82
CA ALA A 191 23.22 17.99 16.78
C ALA A 191 24.08 19.06 16.11
N LYS A 192 23.61 19.66 15.00
CA LYS A 192 24.29 20.77 14.33
C LYS A 192 24.38 22.01 15.20
N THR A 193 23.30 22.38 15.89
CA THR A 193 23.31 23.52 16.81
C THR A 193 24.30 23.31 17.95
N ARG A 194 24.28 22.14 18.61
CA ARG A 194 25.23 21.81 19.68
C ARG A 194 26.68 21.78 19.20
N ALA A 195 26.93 21.27 18.00
CA ALA A 195 28.27 21.26 17.41
C ALA A 195 28.78 22.67 17.10
N LEU A 196 27.90 23.57 16.61
CA LEU A 196 28.24 24.97 16.35
C LEU A 196 28.55 25.72 17.66
N GLU A 197 27.75 25.51 18.70
CA GLU A 197 27.96 26.10 20.02
C GLU A 197 29.28 25.63 20.64
N ALA A 198 29.56 24.32 20.61
CA ALA A 198 30.81 23.76 21.12
C ALA A 198 32.05 24.27 20.35
N ALA A 199 31.95 24.45 19.03
CA ALA A 199 33.02 25.04 18.23
C ALA A 199 33.26 26.51 18.60
N ALA A 200 32.19 27.30 18.78
CA ALA A 200 32.30 28.70 19.19
C ALA A 200 32.89 28.86 20.60
N GLU A 201 32.59 27.94 21.52
CA GLU A 201 33.20 27.91 22.85
C GLU A 201 34.70 27.56 22.81
N ALA A 202 35.09 26.60 21.98
CA ALA A 202 36.49 26.23 21.78
C ALA A 202 37.31 27.40 21.21
N ASP A 203 36.81 28.07 20.15
CA ASP A 203 37.46 29.25 19.56
C ASP A 203 37.62 30.38 20.58
N ARG A 204 36.61 30.62 21.42
CA ARG A 204 36.68 31.62 22.50
C ARG A 204 37.73 31.25 23.54
N ALA A 205 37.80 29.98 23.94
CA ALA A 205 38.79 29.51 24.90
C ALA A 205 40.22 29.62 24.34
N GLU A 206 40.43 29.29 23.07
CA GLU A 206 41.71 29.44 22.39
C GLU A 206 42.11 30.92 22.25
N THR A 207 41.18 31.78 21.83
CA THR A 207 41.41 33.23 21.73
C THR A 207 41.80 33.84 23.07
N MET A 208 41.16 33.41 24.17
CA MET A 208 41.52 33.85 25.52
C MET A 208 42.92 33.36 25.94
N ARG A 209 43.28 32.11 25.62
CA ARG A 209 44.62 31.57 25.92
C ARG A 209 45.73 32.31 25.16
N LEU A 210 45.56 32.51 23.85
CA LEU A 210 46.52 33.25 23.02
C LEU A 210 46.72 34.68 23.53
N ARG A 211 45.62 35.34 23.95
CA ARG A 211 45.70 36.68 24.54
C ARG A 211 46.51 36.70 25.84
N GLN A 212 46.28 35.73 26.73
CA GLN A 212 47.04 35.60 27.98
C GLN A 212 48.54 35.35 27.71
N GLU A 213 48.87 34.50 26.73
CA GLU A 213 50.26 34.24 26.33
C GLU A 213 50.93 35.50 25.75
N LEU A 214 50.24 36.25 24.89
CA LEU A 214 50.72 37.52 24.34
C LEU A 214 50.97 38.56 25.45
N GLU A 215 50.07 38.67 26.41
CA GLU A 215 50.21 39.58 27.56
C GLU A 215 51.41 39.16 28.44
N ALA A 216 51.59 37.86 28.71
CA ALA A 216 52.75 37.35 29.43
C ALA A 216 54.07 37.57 28.68
N LEU A 217 54.08 37.41 27.35
CA LEU A 217 55.26 37.66 26.50
C LEU A 217 55.62 39.16 26.50
N LYS A 218 54.62 40.04 26.35
CA LYS A 218 54.81 41.50 26.44
C LYS A 218 55.36 41.91 27.81
N ALA A 219 54.86 41.32 28.90
CA ALA A 219 55.39 41.56 30.24
C ALA A 219 56.86 41.12 30.38
N ARG A 220 57.24 39.98 29.79
CA ARG A 220 58.64 39.52 29.74
C ARG A 220 59.54 40.47 28.94
N MET A 221 59.08 40.96 27.79
CA MET A 221 59.85 41.90 26.97
C MET A 221 60.02 43.26 27.65
N ASN A 222 58.99 43.77 28.33
CA ASN A 222 59.04 45.05 29.07
C ASN A 222 59.79 44.97 30.41
N GLY A 223 60.07 43.76 30.92
CA GLY A 223 60.77 43.51 32.19
C GLY A 223 62.29 43.40 32.09
N THR A 224 62.90 43.69 30.93
CA THR A 224 64.37 43.72 30.78
C THR A 224 64.85 45.18 30.83
N PRO A 225 65.47 45.65 31.94
CA PRO A 225 66.11 46.95 31.97
C PRO A 225 67.45 46.84 31.25
N SER A 226 67.55 47.59 30.14
CA SER A 226 68.82 48.09 29.64
C SER A 226 69.49 48.92 30.73
N GLY A 227 70.78 48.69 31.00
CA GLY A 227 71.55 49.57 31.85
C GLY A 227 72.95 49.08 32.17
N THR A 228 73.95 49.52 31.39
CA THR A 228 75.11 50.23 31.97
C THR A 228 75.78 51.12 30.89
N LEU A 229 75.71 52.43 31.16
CA LEU A 229 76.59 53.57 30.82
C LEU A 229 78.04 53.18 30.41
N GLY A 230 78.80 53.89 29.58
CA GLY A 230 78.69 55.21 28.94
C GLY A 230 80.03 55.61 28.27
N ASN A 231 79.98 56.68 27.46
CA ASN A 231 81.04 57.47 26.77
C ASN A 231 81.89 56.75 25.69
N THR A 232 82.12 57.32 24.51
CA THR A 232 82.69 58.67 24.27
C THR A 232 82.26 59.23 22.89
N GLU A 233 81.99 60.54 22.86
CA GLU A 233 82.18 61.55 21.79
C GLU A 233 82.39 61.08 20.33
N ASP A 234 81.66 61.65 19.35
CA ASP A 234 82.04 62.96 18.78
C ASP A 234 81.01 63.54 17.77
N ALA A 235 80.96 64.87 17.76
CA ALA A 235 80.74 65.80 16.65
C ALA A 235 79.41 65.89 15.84
N THR A 236 78.71 67.00 16.13
CA THR A 236 78.32 68.10 15.20
C THR A 236 77.04 68.06 14.35
N GLY A 237 76.31 69.19 14.38
CA GLY A 237 75.56 69.75 13.25
C GLY A 237 74.03 69.69 13.39
N VAL A 238 73.39 70.57 14.18
CA VAL A 238 72.85 71.89 13.77
C VAL A 238 71.51 71.81 13.01
N ASP A 239 70.49 72.39 13.66
CA ASP A 239 69.26 73.08 13.20
C ASP A 239 68.35 72.39 12.17
N GLY A 240 67.02 72.44 12.22
CA GLY A 240 66.01 73.15 13.00
C GLY A 240 64.66 72.78 12.33
N LYS A 241 63.61 72.47 13.10
CA LYS A 241 62.38 73.28 13.24
C LYS A 241 61.79 73.72 11.88
N SER A 242 60.54 73.46 11.48
CA SER A 242 59.28 73.08 12.13
C SER A 242 58.20 72.93 11.04
N THR A 243 57.09 72.23 11.36
CA THR A 243 55.66 72.51 11.02
C THR A 243 55.30 72.83 9.56
N ASP A 244 54.18 72.45 8.99
CA ASP A 244 52.98 71.69 9.32
C ASP A 244 52.22 71.59 7.99
N GLU A 245 51.27 70.67 7.95
CA GLU A 245 50.00 70.78 7.20
C GLU A 245 49.96 70.87 5.65
N ASP A 246 49.35 69.80 5.12
CA ASP A 246 48.12 69.84 4.31
C ASP A 246 48.21 70.04 2.79
N GLY A 247 47.25 69.44 2.09
CA GLY A 247 46.83 69.91 0.77
C GLY A 247 47.21 69.07 -0.45
N GLN A 248 46.35 68.10 -0.75
CA GLN A 248 45.67 67.93 -2.05
C GLN A 248 46.43 67.91 -3.41
N SER A 249 46.23 66.78 -4.10
CA SER A 249 45.53 66.69 -5.40
C SER A 249 46.23 67.08 -6.71
N LYS A 250 46.26 66.07 -7.60
CA LYS A 250 46.18 66.12 -9.08
C LYS A 250 47.33 66.75 -9.87
N LYS A 251 48.00 65.87 -10.63
CA LYS A 251 47.75 65.75 -12.07
C LYS A 251 48.05 64.34 -12.56
#